data_AF-A0A7M3YYJ8-F1
#
_entry.id   AF-A0A7M3YYJ8-F1
#
_cell.length_a   1.000
_cell.length_b   1.000
_cell.length_c   1.000
_cell.angle_alpha   90.00
_cell.angle_beta   90.00
_cell.angle_gamma   90.00
#
_symmetry.space_group_name_H-M   'P 1'
#
loop_
_entity.id
_entity.type
_entity.pdbx_description
1 polymer ?
#
loop_
_entity_poly.entity_id
_entity_poly.type
_entity_poly.pdbx_seq_one_letter_code
_entity_poly.pdbx_strand_id
1 'polypeptide(L)'
;FDGESLKGLHAEERSIAGTIGKVIATPLPPIGHWQPITAGISHSGGNLDSTLHEWQDHPTVVLDADAPRLWSEKAALAESSTPSERDVNFVLSDDQPLGEIASENVVLRSLGDQWMQGHMAIGVVHFLMDEGVELNL
;
A
#
# COMPACT_ATOMS: atom_id res chain seq x y z
N PHE A 1 5.15 6.78 -6.07
CA PHE A 1 5.32 6.03 -7.33
C PHE A 1 3.93 5.85 -7.91
N ASP A 2 3.73 6.19 -9.17
CA ASP A 2 2.46 6.05 -9.89
C ASP A 2 2.66 5.03 -11.02
N GLY A 3 2.00 3.87 -10.91
CA GLY A 3 2.13 2.76 -11.85
C GLY A 3 1.61 3.04 -13.25
N GLU A 4 0.68 3.98 -13.42
CA GLU A 4 0.11 4.33 -14.73
C GLU A 4 1.12 5.12 -15.58
N SER A 5 1.88 6.02 -14.95
CA SER A 5 2.80 6.93 -15.64
C SER A 5 4.28 6.56 -15.53
N LEU A 6 4.61 5.51 -14.77
CA LEU A 6 5.99 5.05 -14.53
C LEU A 6 6.70 4.62 -15.82
N LYS A 7 7.90 5.16 -16.07
CA LYS A 7 8.73 4.78 -17.22
C LYS A 7 10.20 4.65 -16.83
N GLY A 8 10.87 3.64 -17.39
CA GLY A 8 12.32 3.44 -17.25
C GLY A 8 12.79 2.95 -15.88
N LEU A 9 11.87 2.47 -15.02
CA LEU A 9 12.21 1.79 -13.77
C LEU A 9 12.26 0.27 -14.02
N HIS A 10 13.32 -0.39 -13.55
CA HIS A 10 13.41 -1.84 -13.53
C HIS A 10 13.04 -2.36 -12.14
N ALA A 11 12.37 -3.51 -12.06
CA ALA A 11 11.90 -4.08 -10.79
C ALA A 11 13.03 -4.63 -9.90
N GLU A 12 14.26 -4.66 -10.38
CA GLU A 12 15.41 -5.09 -9.59
C GLU A 12 15.75 -4.08 -8.48
N GLU A 13 16.14 -4.59 -7.31
CA GLU A 13 16.41 -3.79 -6.10
C GLU A 13 17.39 -2.64 -6.35
N ARG A 14 18.43 -2.89 -7.15
CA ARG A 14 19.44 -1.87 -7.48
C ARG A 14 18.85 -0.67 -8.22
N SER A 15 17.92 -0.90 -9.14
CA SER A 15 17.28 0.16 -9.92
C SER A 15 16.36 1.01 -9.04
N ILE A 16 15.58 0.34 -8.19
CA ILE A 16 14.70 0.99 -7.21
C ILE A 16 15.52 1.80 -6.20
N ALA A 17 16.57 1.20 -5.62
CA ALA A 17 17.45 1.86 -4.66
C ALA A 17 18.14 3.09 -5.26
N GLY A 18 18.62 3.00 -6.51
CA GLY A 18 19.21 4.14 -7.21
C GLY A 18 18.22 5.29 -7.42
N THR A 19 16.94 4.97 -7.60
CA THR A 19 15.87 5.96 -7.74
C THR A 19 15.52 6.61 -6.39
N ILE A 20 15.36 5.81 -5.33
CA ILE A 20 15.15 6.32 -3.97
C ILE A 20 16.32 7.22 -3.53
N GLY A 21 17.56 6.84 -3.86
CA GLY A 21 18.73 7.67 -3.59
C GLY A 21 18.68 9.06 -4.25
N LYS A 22 18.14 9.17 -5.47
CA LYS A 22 17.92 10.47 -6.13
C LYS A 22 16.86 11.30 -5.42
N VAL A 23 15.77 10.66 -4.96
CA VAL A 23 14.70 11.33 -4.20
C VAL A 23 15.27 11.92 -2.91
N ILE A 24 16.03 11.13 -2.15
CA ILE A 24 16.63 11.55 -0.87
C ILE A 24 17.66 12.68 -1.06
N ALA A 25 18.40 12.69 -2.17
CA ALA A 25 19.36 13.74 -2.47
C ALA A 25 18.72 15.08 -2.90
N THR A 26 17.41 15.09 -3.16
CA THR A 26 16.66 16.29 -3.58
C THR A 26 16.11 17.03 -2.36
N PRO A 27 16.16 18.38 -2.31
CA PRO A 27 15.58 19.14 -1.21
C PRO A 27 14.11 18.80 -0.97
N LEU A 28 13.72 18.63 0.31
CA LEU A 28 12.36 18.25 0.66
C LEU A 28 11.36 19.37 0.32
N PRO A 29 10.31 19.10 -0.47
CA PRO A 29 9.26 20.07 -0.76
C PRO A 29 8.40 20.36 0.47
N PRO A 30 7.63 21.46 0.47
CA PRO A 30 6.59 21.66 1.47
C PRO A 30 5.54 20.54 1.46
N ILE A 31 4.89 20.32 2.59
CA ILE A 31 3.81 19.32 2.75
C ILE A 31 2.68 19.60 1.75
N GLY A 32 2.20 18.55 1.08
CA GLY A 32 1.14 18.64 0.06
C GLY A 32 1.60 19.17 -1.31
N HIS A 33 2.86 19.57 -1.45
CA HIS A 33 3.43 19.97 -2.73
C HIS A 33 4.23 18.82 -3.34
N TRP A 34 3.65 18.15 -4.33
CA TRP A 34 4.29 17.07 -5.06
C TRP A 34 5.22 17.62 -6.15
N GLN A 35 6.49 17.23 -6.11
CA GLN A 35 7.48 17.57 -7.14
C GLN A 35 7.90 16.34 -7.92
N PRO A 36 7.95 16.39 -9.27
CA PRO A 36 8.40 15.27 -10.08
C PRO A 36 9.92 15.08 -9.99
N ILE A 37 10.35 13.83 -9.85
CA ILE A 37 11.75 13.40 -9.95
C ILE A 37 11.99 12.79 -11.34
N THR A 38 11.14 11.86 -11.75
CA THR A 38 11.08 11.24 -13.08
C THR A 38 9.63 10.88 -13.43
N ALA A 39 9.36 10.37 -14.64
CA ALA A 39 8.02 9.92 -15.03
C ALA A 39 7.46 8.86 -14.05
N GLY A 40 6.29 9.13 -13.46
CA GLY A 40 5.65 8.30 -12.43
C GLY A 40 6.31 8.32 -11.05
N ILE A 41 7.27 9.22 -10.81
CA ILE A 41 7.97 9.32 -9.54
C ILE A 41 8.00 10.77 -9.09
N SER A 42 7.29 11.04 -8.01
CA SER A 42 7.23 12.34 -7.35
C SER A 42 7.52 12.17 -5.85
N HIS A 43 7.88 13.27 -5.20
CA HIS A 43 8.03 13.32 -3.75
C HIS A 43 7.38 14.57 -3.17
N SER A 44 7.03 14.50 -1.89
CA SER A 44 6.55 15.63 -1.10
C SER A 44 7.12 15.52 0.32
N GLY A 45 7.03 16.61 1.07
CA GLY A 45 7.21 16.55 2.53
C GLY A 45 5.96 15.98 3.20
N GLY A 46 6.10 15.61 4.48
CA GLY A 46 4.99 15.07 5.28
C GLY A 46 5.42 13.86 6.09
N ASN A 47 4.47 13.34 6.85
CA ASN A 47 4.58 12.12 7.63
C ASN A 47 3.40 11.18 7.30
N LEU A 48 3.30 10.06 8.02
CA LEU A 48 2.21 9.10 7.84
C LEU A 48 0.82 9.76 8.01
N ASP A 49 0.63 10.62 9.00
CA ASP A 49 -0.65 11.31 9.23
C ASP A 49 -1.05 12.18 8.04
N SER A 50 -0.07 12.85 7.41
CA SER A 50 -0.29 13.67 6.22
C SER A 50 -0.77 12.80 5.05
N THR A 51 -0.11 11.66 4.83
CA THR A 51 -0.50 10.68 3.81
C THR A 51 -1.89 10.10 4.06
N LEU A 52 -2.21 9.74 5.30
CA LEU A 52 -3.53 9.20 5.66
C LEU A 52 -4.65 10.22 5.46
N HIS A 53 -4.36 11.50 5.70
CA HIS A 53 -5.30 12.58 5.41
C HIS A 53 -5.52 12.76 3.91
N GLU A 54 -4.47 12.66 3.08
CA GLU A 54 -4.59 12.69 1.61
C GLU A 54 -5.40 11.50 1.07
N TRP A 55 -5.39 10.36 1.77
CA TRP A 55 -6.05 9.11 1.40
C TRP A 55 -7.48 8.94 1.97
N GLN A 56 -7.98 9.94 2.69
CA GLN A 56 -9.21 9.84 3.47
C GLN A 56 -10.47 9.49 2.64
N ASP A 57 -10.46 9.73 1.33
CA ASP A 57 -11.60 9.48 0.46
C ASP A 57 -11.87 7.98 0.20
N HIS A 58 -10.90 7.12 0.52
CA HIS A 58 -11.00 5.67 0.34
C HIS A 58 -10.66 4.90 1.62
N PRO A 59 -11.22 3.69 1.81
CA PRO A 59 -10.90 2.83 2.94
C PRO A 59 -9.40 2.55 3.01
N THR A 60 -8.83 2.64 4.21
CA THR A 60 -7.42 2.33 4.45
C THR A 60 -7.30 1.10 5.33
N VAL A 61 -6.64 0.08 4.81
CA VAL A 61 -6.37 -1.18 5.51
C VAL A 61 -4.96 -1.15 6.08
N VAL A 62 -4.85 -1.23 7.40
CA VAL A 62 -3.56 -1.45 8.07
C VAL A 62 -3.37 -2.95 8.21
N LEU A 63 -2.31 -3.48 7.61
CA LEU A 63 -2.01 -4.91 7.72
C LEU A 63 -1.38 -5.21 9.08
N ASP A 64 -2.05 -6.06 9.85
CA ASP A 64 -1.65 -6.47 11.19
C ASP A 64 -1.95 -7.97 11.35
N ALA A 65 -0.95 -8.75 11.76
CA ALA A 65 -1.07 -10.21 11.90
C ALA A 65 -2.08 -10.61 12.99
N ASP A 66 -2.25 -9.78 14.02
CA ASP A 66 -3.14 -10.04 15.16
C ASP A 66 -4.58 -9.57 14.92
N ALA A 67 -4.85 -8.95 13.77
CA ALA A 67 -6.17 -8.45 13.40
C ALA A 67 -7.08 -9.51 12.74
N PRO A 68 -8.39 -9.26 12.61
CA PRO A 68 -9.30 -10.13 11.85
C PRO A 68 -8.85 -10.29 10.38
N ARG A 69 -9.23 -11.40 9.74
CA ARG A 69 -8.85 -11.67 8.34
C ARG A 69 -9.37 -10.60 7.38
N LEU A 70 -8.53 -10.27 6.39
CA LEU A 70 -8.84 -9.31 5.32
C LEU A 70 -10.03 -9.76 4.47
N TRP A 71 -10.26 -11.06 4.31
CA TRP A 71 -11.41 -11.62 3.61
C TRP A 71 -12.52 -12.02 4.57
N SER A 72 -13.76 -11.98 4.08
CA SER A 72 -14.94 -12.46 4.82
C SER A 72 -14.86 -13.95 5.14
N GLU A 73 -15.43 -14.41 6.25
CA GLU A 73 -15.41 -15.84 6.65
C GLU A 73 -16.04 -16.78 5.60
N LYS A 74 -16.96 -16.25 4.79
CA LYS A 74 -17.64 -16.98 3.71
C LYS A 74 -16.97 -16.83 2.36
N ALA A 75 -15.88 -16.06 2.28
CA ALA A 75 -15.19 -15.82 1.04
C ALA A 75 -14.60 -17.14 0.51
N ALA A 76 -14.83 -17.39 -0.78
CA ALA A 76 -14.31 -18.53 -1.50
C ALA A 76 -13.74 -18.04 -2.83
N LEU A 77 -12.74 -18.75 -3.35
CA LEU A 77 -12.25 -18.49 -4.69
C LEU A 77 -13.32 -18.95 -5.69
N ALA A 78 -13.71 -18.05 -6.58
CA ALA A 78 -14.61 -18.37 -7.68
C ALA A 78 -13.91 -19.26 -8.72
N GLU A 79 -14.68 -19.98 -9.53
CA GLU A 79 -14.12 -20.73 -10.68
C GLU A 79 -13.50 -19.80 -11.74
N SER A 80 -13.93 -18.54 -11.76
CA SER A 80 -13.40 -17.49 -12.64
C SER A 80 -13.12 -16.23 -11.85
N SER A 81 -11.95 -15.66 -12.05
CA SER A 81 -11.50 -14.41 -11.42
C SER A 81 -12.38 -13.23 -11.85
N THR A 82 -12.82 -12.42 -10.89
CA THR A 82 -13.55 -11.18 -11.14
C THR A 82 -12.86 -10.02 -10.43
N PRO A 83 -11.91 -9.32 -11.07
CA PRO A 83 -11.10 -8.31 -10.42
C PRO A 83 -11.93 -7.24 -9.71
N SER A 84 -11.53 -6.89 -8.49
CA SER A 84 -12.13 -5.81 -7.73
C SER A 84 -11.81 -4.45 -8.38
N GLU A 85 -12.85 -3.68 -8.71
CA GLU A 85 -12.72 -2.28 -9.16
C GLU A 85 -12.70 -1.28 -8.00
N ARG A 86 -12.67 -1.75 -6.74
CA ARG A 86 -12.70 -0.91 -5.55
C ARG A 86 -11.35 -0.24 -5.30
N ASP A 87 -11.37 1.07 -5.17
CA ASP A 87 -10.25 1.85 -4.63
C ASP A 87 -10.10 1.60 -3.12
N VAL A 88 -8.91 1.15 -2.72
CA VAL A 88 -8.55 0.82 -1.34
C VAL A 88 -7.06 1.11 -1.12
N ASN A 89 -6.75 1.66 0.05
CA ASN A 89 -5.38 1.94 0.45
C ASN A 89 -4.89 0.85 1.40
N PHE A 90 -3.60 0.51 1.33
CA PHE A 90 -2.97 -0.43 2.26
C PHE A 90 -1.77 0.23 2.94
N VAL A 91 -1.67 0.01 4.25
CA VAL A 91 -0.51 0.39 5.06
C VAL A 91 0.18 -0.88 5.53
N LEU A 92 1.48 -0.97 5.25
CA LEU A 92 2.34 -2.06 5.65
C LEU A 92 3.49 -1.49 6.47
N SER A 93 3.82 -2.14 7.59
CA SER A 93 5.03 -1.84 8.34
C SER A 93 6.23 -2.61 7.77
N ASP A 94 7.42 -2.28 8.28
CA ASP A 94 8.67 -2.96 7.97
C ASP A 94 8.83 -4.22 8.85
N ASP A 95 9.96 -4.38 9.54
CA ASP A 95 10.19 -5.44 10.53
C ASP A 95 9.69 -5.06 11.93
N GLN A 96 9.19 -3.83 12.12
CA GLN A 96 8.61 -3.37 13.37
C GLN A 96 7.09 -3.16 13.25
N PRO A 97 6.32 -3.34 14.33
CA PRO A 97 4.92 -2.97 14.35
C PRO A 97 4.74 -1.48 14.07
N LEU A 98 3.73 -1.12 13.28
CA LEU A 98 3.24 0.26 13.27
C LEU A 98 2.63 0.55 14.65
N GLY A 99 2.90 1.74 15.18
CA GLY A 99 2.23 2.22 16.38
C GLY A 99 0.73 2.41 16.15
N GLU A 100 0.02 3.01 17.11
CA GLU A 100 -1.40 3.30 16.95
C GLU A 100 -1.64 4.23 15.75
N ILE A 101 -2.35 3.73 14.74
CA ILE A 101 -2.85 4.51 13.61
C ILE A 101 -4.33 4.73 13.83
N ALA A 102 -4.72 5.96 14.19
CA ALA A 102 -6.11 6.32 14.41
C ALA A 102 -6.58 7.30 13.33
N SER A 103 -7.51 6.86 12.49
CA SER A 103 -8.25 7.71 11.53
C SER A 103 -9.63 7.09 11.28
N GLU A 104 -10.62 7.90 10.91
CA GLU A 104 -12.03 7.49 10.76
C GLU A 104 -12.23 6.38 9.71
N ASN A 105 -11.35 6.31 8.69
CA ASN A 105 -11.43 5.36 7.58
C ASN A 105 -10.35 4.27 7.63
N VAL A 106 -9.77 4.01 8.80
CA VAL A 106 -8.73 2.98 8.99
C VAL A 106 -9.31 1.71 9.61
N VAL A 107 -9.01 0.56 9.01
CA VAL A 107 -9.36 -0.77 9.53
C VAL A 107 -8.13 -1.67 9.58
N LEU A 108 -7.93 -2.39 10.69
CA LEU A 108 -6.84 -3.35 10.82
C LEU A 108 -7.27 -4.70 10.30
N ARG A 109 -6.47 -5.34 9.44
CA ARG A 109 -6.73 -6.68 8.91
C ARG A 109 -5.48 -7.53 8.74
N SER A 110 -5.66 -8.83 8.90
CA SER A 110 -4.62 -9.84 8.77
C SER A 110 -4.70 -10.59 7.44
N LEU A 111 -3.52 -10.89 6.88
CA LEU A 111 -3.37 -11.83 5.75
C LEU A 111 -3.08 -13.26 6.20
N GLY A 112 -2.79 -13.49 7.49
CA GLY A 112 -2.12 -14.70 7.95
C GLY A 112 -1.94 -14.73 9.47
N ASP A 113 -1.86 -15.91 10.07
CA ASP A 113 -1.53 -16.02 11.51
C ASP A 113 -0.02 -15.85 11.78
N GLN A 114 0.77 -15.50 10.76
CA GLN A 114 2.22 -15.40 10.83
C GLN A 114 2.67 -14.09 10.22
N TRP A 115 3.73 -13.52 10.80
CA TRP A 115 4.39 -12.36 10.22
C TRP A 115 4.93 -12.71 8.83
N MET A 116 4.71 -11.81 7.88
CA MET A 116 5.09 -11.99 6.48
C MET A 116 5.89 -10.79 5.99
N GLN A 117 6.86 -11.03 5.12
CA GLN A 117 7.64 -9.96 4.51
C GLN A 117 6.73 -9.05 3.66
N GLY A 118 6.91 -7.74 3.73
CA GLY A 118 6.01 -6.77 3.11
C GLY A 118 5.76 -6.99 1.61
N HIS A 119 6.77 -7.42 0.86
CA HIS A 119 6.61 -7.71 -0.57
C HIS A 119 5.70 -8.94 -0.84
N MET A 120 5.72 -9.94 0.04
CA MET A 120 4.80 -11.08 -0.06
C MET A 120 3.38 -10.65 0.30
N ALA A 121 3.21 -9.79 1.30
CA ALA A 121 1.92 -9.22 1.66
C ALA A 121 1.28 -8.45 0.49
N ILE A 122 2.07 -7.63 -0.22
CA ILE A 122 1.62 -6.95 -1.45
C ILE A 122 1.13 -7.96 -2.50
N GLY A 123 1.88 -9.05 -2.73
CA GLY A 123 1.48 -10.10 -3.67
C GLY A 123 0.17 -10.80 -3.30
N VAL A 124 -0.04 -11.11 -2.03
CA VAL A 124 -1.28 -11.71 -1.54
C VAL A 124 -2.47 -10.76 -1.69
N VAL A 125 -2.30 -9.48 -1.35
CA VAL A 125 -3.35 -8.46 -1.52
C VAL A 125 -3.77 -8.37 -2.99
N HIS A 126 -2.80 -8.26 -3.91
CA HIS A 126 -3.11 -8.23 -5.34
C HIS A 126 -3.85 -9.49 -5.79
N PHE A 127 -3.40 -10.67 -5.38
CA PHE A 127 -4.11 -11.92 -5.70
C PHE A 127 -5.57 -11.91 -5.21
N LEU A 128 -5.82 -11.49 -3.96
CA LEU A 128 -7.18 -11.42 -3.43
C LEU A 128 -8.06 -10.44 -4.22
N MET A 129 -7.50 -9.30 -4.62
CA MET A 129 -8.21 -8.29 -5.41
C MET A 129 -8.46 -8.76 -6.85
N ASP A 130 -7.48 -9.37 -7.50
CA ASP A 130 -7.58 -9.89 -8.87
C ASP A 130 -8.59 -11.04 -8.97
N GLU A 131 -8.64 -11.91 -7.97
CA GLU A 131 -9.62 -12.99 -7.88
C GLU A 131 -11.02 -12.52 -7.47
N GLY A 132 -11.17 -11.28 -7.00
CA GLY A 132 -12.47 -10.75 -6.56
C GLY A 132 -12.93 -11.30 -5.22
N VAL A 133 -11.99 -11.66 -4.33
CA VAL A 133 -12.33 -12.18 -3.01
C VAL A 133 -13.06 -11.09 -2.20
N GLU A 134 -14.18 -11.46 -1.59
CA GLU A 134 -14.95 -10.55 -0.75
C GLU A 134 -14.11 -10.09 0.46
N LEU A 135 -13.73 -8.80 0.44
CA LEU A 135 -12.97 -8.18 1.52
C LEU A 135 -13.88 -7.80 2.69
N ASN A 136 -13.41 -8.06 3.89
CA ASN A 136 -14.01 -7.66 5.15
C ASN A 136 -13.53 -6.24 5.50
N LEU A 137 -14.12 -5.19 4.91
CA LEU A 137 -13.71 -3.79 5.13
C LEU A 137 -14.75 -3.01 5.94
#